data_AF-A0A9D4ZNC1-F1
#
_entry.id   AF-A0A9D4ZNC1-F1
#
_cell.length_a   1.000
_cell.length_b   1.000
_cell.length_c   1.000
_cell.angle_alpha   90.00
_cell.angle_beta   90.00
_cell.angle_gamma   90.00
#
_symmetry.space_group_name_H-M   'P 1'
#
loop_
_entity.id
_entity.type
_entity.pdbx_description
1 polymer ?
#
loop_
_entity_poly.entity_id
_entity_poly.type
_entity_poly.pdbx_seq_one_letter_code
_entity_poly.pdbx_strand_id
1 'polypeptide(L)'
;MEGIGIKANHEATPPPNQDDGKSWEAFNTGFSEVQKILEENKVLIGEINHNQESKIPENLTRNVSLIKELNNNMNQVVGLYTDLSSSFVTFMDGESNDNMDTDMKEKGPPTAAVGQKRTRAT
;
A
#
# COMPACT_ATOMS: atom_id res chain seq x y z
N MET A 1 -39.92 30.96 -29.86
CA MET A 1 -38.71 30.12 -29.85
C MET A 1 -38.14 30.20 -28.45
N GLU A 2 -38.47 29.23 -27.60
CA GLU A 2 -37.96 29.17 -26.24
C GLU A 2 -36.66 28.38 -26.24
N GLY A 3 -35.58 29.00 -25.76
CA GLY A 3 -34.27 28.36 -25.70
C GLY A 3 -34.22 27.36 -24.55
N ILE A 4 -34.16 26.06 -24.87
CA ILE A 4 -33.97 25.01 -23.87
C ILE A 4 -32.52 25.08 -23.38
N GLY A 5 -32.31 25.82 -22.29
CA GLY A 5 -31.03 25.89 -21.62
C GLY A 5 -30.69 24.58 -20.92
N ILE A 6 -29.97 23.69 -21.62
CA ILE A 6 -29.37 22.51 -21.02
C ILE A 6 -28.33 22.99 -20.00
N LYS A 7 -28.66 22.89 -18.71
CA LYS A 7 -27.67 23.08 -17.65
C LYS A 7 -26.71 21.90 -17.70
N ALA A 8 -25.46 22.16 -18.07
CA ALA A 8 -24.40 21.19 -17.89
C ALA A 8 -24.25 20.93 -16.39
N ASN A 9 -24.54 19.70 -15.96
CA ASN A 9 -24.17 19.26 -14.63
C ASN A 9 -22.64 19.23 -14.56
N HIS A 10 -22.07 20.10 -13.73
CA HIS A 10 -20.65 20.06 -13.46
C HIS A 10 -20.41 18.89 -12.52
N GLU A 11 -20.07 17.74 -13.09
CA GLU A 11 -19.70 16.55 -12.33
C GLU A 11 -18.38 16.87 -11.62
N ALA A 12 -18.49 17.23 -10.34
CA ALA A 12 -17.34 17.48 -9.50
C ALA A 12 -16.62 16.14 -9.31
N THR A 13 -15.48 15.99 -9.98
CA THR A 13 -14.52 14.92 -9.70
C THR A 13 -14.32 14.85 -8.19
N PRO A 14 -14.48 13.69 -7.54
CA PRO A 14 -14.26 13.58 -6.10
C PRO A 14 -12.86 14.11 -5.77
N PRO A 15 -12.69 14.80 -4.61
CA PRO A 15 -11.38 15.25 -4.20
C PRO A 15 -10.45 14.03 -4.09
N PRO A 16 -9.17 14.12 -4.51
CA PRO A 16 -8.25 13.00 -4.40
C PRO A 16 -8.18 12.52 -2.94
N ASN A 17 -8.31 11.21 -2.74
CA ASN A 17 -8.27 10.58 -1.43
C ASN A 17 -6.97 10.94 -0.72
N GLN A 18 -7.06 11.86 0.25
CA GLN A 18 -5.89 12.42 0.94
C GLN A 18 -5.17 11.40 1.83
N ASP A 19 -5.74 10.22 2.05
CA ASP A 19 -5.15 9.14 2.86
C ASP A 19 -4.18 8.26 2.05
N ASP A 20 -4.48 8.02 0.78
CA ASP A 20 -3.63 7.24 -0.12
C ASP A 20 -2.27 7.92 -0.29
N GLY A 21 -2.27 9.25 -0.45
CA GLY A 21 -1.06 10.07 -0.54
C GLY A 21 -0.17 10.01 0.70
N LYS A 22 -0.76 9.93 1.91
CA LYS A 22 0.01 9.78 3.16
C LYS A 22 0.58 8.38 3.31
N SER A 23 -0.18 7.35 2.93
CA SER A 23 0.27 5.96 2.97
C SER A 23 1.46 5.74 2.03
N TRP A 24 1.43 6.36 0.85
CA TRP A 24 2.54 6.37 -0.11
C TRP A 24 3.77 7.16 0.38
N GLU A 25 3.57 8.30 1.06
CA GLU A 25 4.66 9.08 1.66
C GLU A 25 5.37 8.30 2.79
N ALA A 26 4.59 7.67 3.67
CA ALA A 26 5.09 6.81 4.74
C ALA A 26 5.87 5.61 4.18
N PHE A 27 5.36 4.98 3.11
CA PHE A 27 6.06 3.89 2.42
C PHE A 27 7.41 4.35 1.87
N ASN A 28 7.47 5.46 1.13
CA ASN A 28 8.74 5.95 0.57
C ASN A 28 9.77 6.34 1.64
N THR A 29 9.31 6.95 2.74
CA THR A 29 10.18 7.30 3.87
C THR A 29 10.75 6.04 4.52
N GLY A 30 9.90 5.05 4.85
CA GLY A 30 10.34 3.77 5.42
C GLY A 30 11.29 3.00 4.51
N PHE A 31 11.01 2.97 3.20
CA PHE A 31 11.87 2.32 2.22
C PHE A 31 13.24 2.99 2.13
N SER A 32 13.29 4.33 2.10
CA SER A 32 14.56 5.09 2.06
C SER A 32 15.42 4.83 3.31
N GLU A 33 14.81 4.73 4.50
CA GLU A 33 15.55 4.46 5.73
C GLU A 33 16.08 3.02 5.77
N VAL A 34 15.31 2.04 5.27
CA VAL A 34 15.79 0.65 5.10
C VAL A 34 17.00 0.62 4.14
N GLN A 35 16.95 1.32 3.00
CA GLN A 35 18.08 1.37 2.06
C GLN A 35 19.34 1.97 2.71
N LYS A 36 19.18 3.07 3.46
CA LYS A 36 20.28 3.71 4.21
C LYS A 36 20.94 2.73 5.20
N ILE A 37 20.14 2.06 6.03
CA ILE A 37 20.66 1.10 7.03
C ILE A 37 21.34 -0.11 6.35
N LEU A 38 20.87 -0.56 5.18
CA LEU A 38 21.49 -1.66 4.45
C LEU A 38 22.83 -1.26 3.79
N GLU A 39 22.99 -0.03 3.32
CA GLU A 39 24.29 0.48 2.86
C GLU A 39 25.27 0.70 4.04
N GLU A 40 24.78 1.12 5.21
CA GLU A 40 25.58 1.13 6.46
C GLU A 40 26.06 -0.29 6.82
N ASN A 41 25.18 -1.30 6.76
CA ASN A 41 25.54 -2.70 7.01
C ASN A 41 26.63 -3.23 6.07
N LYS A 42 26.58 -2.84 4.80
CA LYS A 42 27.59 -3.18 3.79
C LYS A 42 28.96 -2.56 4.11
N VAL A 43 29.00 -1.34 4.62
CA VAL A 43 30.25 -0.71 5.12
C VAL A 43 30.77 -1.44 6.36
N LEU A 44 29.91 -1.74 7.33
CA LEU A 44 30.27 -2.49 8.54
C LEU A 44 30.85 -3.87 8.20
N ILE A 45 30.22 -4.62 7.29
CA ILE A 45 30.73 -5.92 6.80
C ILE A 45 32.11 -5.75 6.12
N GLY A 46 32.31 -4.67 5.36
CA GLY A 46 33.61 -4.33 4.77
C GLY A 46 34.70 -4.12 5.82
N GLU A 47 34.43 -3.35 6.88
CA GLU A 47 35.36 -3.12 7.99
C GLU A 47 35.62 -4.43 8.77
N ILE A 48 34.59 -5.23 9.05
CA ILE A 48 34.71 -6.53 9.73
C ILE A 48 35.64 -7.47 8.96
N ASN A 49 35.45 -7.57 7.64
CA ASN A 49 36.28 -8.41 6.76
C ASN A 49 37.72 -7.91 6.72
N HIS A 50 37.94 -6.60 6.54
CA HIS A 50 39.28 -6.00 6.54
C HIS A 50 40.02 -6.26 7.86
N ASN A 51 39.35 -6.09 8.99
CA ASN A 51 39.89 -6.38 10.31
C ASN A 51 40.29 -7.85 10.44
N GLN A 52 39.48 -8.77 9.92
CA GLN A 52 39.74 -10.21 9.93
C GLN A 52 40.90 -10.62 9.00
N GLU A 53 41.06 -9.96 7.85
CA GLU A 53 42.20 -10.12 6.94
C GLU A 53 43.50 -9.59 7.57
N SER A 54 43.43 -8.43 8.24
CA SER A 54 44.59 -7.78 8.88
C SER A 54 45.20 -8.61 10.03
N LYS A 55 44.37 -9.41 10.71
CA LYS A 55 44.71 -10.21 11.91
C LYS A 55 45.31 -9.42 13.07
N ILE A 56 45.16 -8.09 13.07
CA ILE A 56 45.59 -7.23 14.17
C ILE A 56 44.65 -7.46 15.37
N PRO A 57 45.14 -7.86 16.56
CA PRO A 57 44.27 -8.24 17.69
C PRO A 57 43.28 -7.14 18.14
N GLU A 58 43.69 -5.88 18.02
CA GLU A 58 42.86 -4.72 18.34
C GLU A 58 41.70 -4.56 17.34
N ASN A 59 41.97 -4.71 16.03
CA ASN A 59 40.96 -4.72 14.97
C ASN A 59 39.97 -5.89 15.14
N LEU A 60 40.46 -7.08 15.49
CA LEU A 60 39.62 -8.24 15.80
C LEU A 60 38.73 -7.99 17.04
N THR A 61 39.22 -7.24 18.03
CA THR A 61 38.40 -6.82 19.18
C THR A 61 37.32 -5.82 18.75
N ARG A 62 37.65 -4.89 17.84
CA ARG A 62 36.70 -3.94 17.25
C ARG A 62 35.58 -4.60 16.43
N ASN A 63 35.81 -5.77 15.84
CA ASN A 63 34.74 -6.56 15.19
C ASN A 63 33.59 -6.90 16.16
N VAL A 64 33.84 -7.03 17.46
CA VAL A 64 32.77 -7.28 18.45
C VAL A 64 31.80 -6.11 18.55
N SER A 65 32.26 -4.86 18.44
CA SER A 65 31.39 -3.68 18.36
C SER A 65 30.69 -3.57 17.02
N LEU A 66 31.41 -3.76 15.91
CA LEU A 66 30.84 -3.65 14.55
C LEU A 66 29.73 -4.70 14.31
N ILE A 67 29.90 -5.94 14.80
CA ILE A 67 28.89 -7.00 14.71
C ILE A 67 27.66 -6.67 15.58
N LYS A 68 27.83 -6.01 16.74
CA LYS A 68 26.69 -5.54 17.56
C LYS A 68 25.90 -4.45 16.84
N GLU A 69 26.60 -3.52 16.19
CA GLU A 69 26.00 -2.46 15.38
C GLU A 69 25.24 -3.04 14.18
N LEU A 70 25.86 -3.96 13.43
CA LEU A 70 25.24 -4.72 12.34
C LEU A 70 23.95 -5.45 12.80
N ASN A 71 24.00 -6.13 13.95
CA ASN A 71 22.83 -6.82 14.50
C ASN A 71 21.72 -5.85 14.95
N ASN A 72 22.08 -4.69 15.51
CA ASN A 72 21.13 -3.64 15.87
C ASN A 72 20.45 -3.04 14.63
N ASN A 73 21.21 -2.85 13.55
CA ASN A 73 20.70 -2.42 12.25
C ASN A 73 19.75 -3.46 11.64
N MET A 74 20.05 -4.76 11.73
CA MET A 74 19.13 -5.80 11.30
C MET A 74 17.81 -5.80 12.11
N ASN A 75 17.85 -5.57 13.42
CA ASN A 75 16.64 -5.44 14.24
C ASN A 75 15.79 -4.21 13.82
N GLN A 76 16.43 -3.08 13.50
CA GLN A 76 15.74 -1.89 12.98
C GLN A 76 15.10 -2.15 11.61
N VAL A 77 15.81 -2.82 10.69
CA VAL A 77 15.27 -3.18 9.36
C VAL A 77 14.04 -4.10 9.49
N VAL A 78 14.03 -5.05 10.42
CA VAL A 78 12.84 -5.91 10.66
C VAL A 78 11.63 -5.09 11.14
N GLY A 79 11.84 -4.10 12.02
CA GLY A 79 10.81 -3.16 12.44
C GLY A 79 10.27 -2.34 11.26
N LEU A 80 11.16 -1.62 10.58
CA LEU A 80 10.80 -0.77 9.43
C LEU A 80 10.11 -1.55 8.31
N TYR A 81 10.49 -2.81 8.06
CA TYR A 81 9.83 -3.65 7.05
C TYR A 81 8.39 -4.01 7.44
N THR A 82 8.09 -4.14 8.74
CA THR A 82 6.73 -4.39 9.23
C THR A 82 5.83 -3.17 8.98
N ASP A 83 6.33 -1.97 9.25
CA ASP A 83 5.64 -0.70 8.98
C ASP A 83 5.47 -0.47 7.48
N LEU A 84 6.52 -0.74 6.69
CA LEU A 84 6.54 -0.63 5.23
C LEU A 84 5.50 -1.56 4.59
N SER A 85 5.45 -2.82 5.01
CA SER A 85 4.46 -3.79 4.53
C SER A 85 3.03 -3.36 4.87
N SER A 86 2.82 -2.77 6.04
CA SER A 86 1.50 -2.29 6.48
C SER A 86 1.04 -1.06 5.67
N SER A 87 1.96 -0.12 5.43
CA SER A 87 1.72 1.06 4.60
C SER A 87 1.42 0.68 3.14
N PHE A 88 2.11 -0.33 2.61
CA PHE A 88 1.89 -0.83 1.25
C PHE A 88 0.51 -1.48 1.07
N VAL A 89 0.09 -2.34 2.01
CA VAL A 89 -1.26 -2.94 1.97
C VAL A 89 -2.34 -1.86 2.07
N THR A 90 -2.19 -0.91 3.00
CA THR A 90 -3.13 0.21 3.18
C THR A 90 -3.30 1.03 1.89
N PHE A 91 -2.20 1.31 1.18
CA PHE A 91 -2.22 2.00 -0.10
C PHE A 91 -2.97 1.21 -1.19
N MET A 92 -2.74 -0.11 -1.31
CA MET A 92 -3.39 -0.95 -2.32
C MET A 92 -4.89 -1.20 -2.03
N ASP A 93 -5.28 -1.28 -0.76
CA ASP A 93 -6.69 -1.41 -0.35
C ASP A 93 -7.47 -0.10 -0.60
N GLY A 94 -6.81 1.06 -0.45
CA GLY A 94 -7.38 2.37 -0.84
C GLY A 94 -7.69 2.45 -2.34
N GLU A 95 -6.77 1.99 -3.19
CA GLU A 95 -6.92 1.98 -4.66
C GLU A 95 -8.07 1.08 -5.15
N SER A 96 -8.51 0.10 -4.35
CA SER A 96 -9.51 -0.89 -4.76
C SER A 96 -10.99 -0.47 -4.56
N ASN A 97 -11.26 0.63 -3.86
CA ASN A 97 -12.63 1.04 -3.50
C ASN A 97 -13.35 1.93 -4.53
N ASP A 98 -12.65 2.45 -5.54
CA ASP A 98 -13.17 3.45 -6.49
C ASP A 98 -14.02 2.87 -7.65
N ASN A 99 -14.44 1.59 -7.60
CA ASN A 99 -15.08 0.94 -8.76
C ASN A 99 -16.22 -0.06 -8.44
N MET A 100 -17.21 0.36 -7.65
CA MET A 100 -18.53 -0.31 -7.58
C MET A 100 -19.70 0.69 -7.44
N ASP A 101 -20.00 1.44 -8.51
CA ASP A 101 -21.37 1.92 -8.76
C ASP A 101 -21.90 1.35 -10.08
N THR A 102 -22.66 0.26 -9.98
CA THR A 102 -23.49 -0.24 -11.08
C THR A 102 -24.94 0.14 -10.81
N ASP A 103 -25.34 1.35 -11.21
CA ASP A 103 -26.71 1.87 -11.15
C ASP A 103 -27.67 1.04 -12.03
N MET A 104 -28.13 -0.11 -11.53
CA MET A 104 -29.26 -0.84 -12.12
C MET A 104 -30.60 -0.20 -11.70
N LYS A 105 -30.85 1.01 -12.20
CA LYS A 105 -32.08 1.78 -11.91
C LYS A 105 -33.20 1.48 -12.91
N GLU A 106 -33.81 0.29 -12.82
CA GLU A 106 -35.04 -0.01 -13.57
C GLU A 106 -36.28 0.56 -12.86
N LYS A 107 -36.90 1.60 -13.44
CA LYS A 107 -38.21 2.12 -13.01
C LYS A 107 -39.32 1.22 -13.54
N GLY A 108 -40.15 0.68 -12.65
CA GLY A 108 -41.18 -0.29 -13.00
C GLY A 108 -42.63 0.25 -13.13
N PRO A 109 -43.65 -0.58 -12.75
CA PRO A 109 -44.39 -1.29 -13.80
C PRO A 109 -45.91 -1.51 -13.54
N PRO A 110 -46.81 -1.01 -14.41
CA PRO A 110 -48.15 -1.59 -14.63
C PRO A 110 -48.08 -2.76 -15.64
N THR A 111 -49.08 -3.61 -15.89
CA THR A 111 -50.52 -3.68 -15.56
C THR A 111 -50.94 -5.11 -15.17
N ALA A 112 -51.94 -5.25 -14.30
CA ALA A 112 -52.56 -6.56 -14.01
C ALA A 112 -53.61 -6.95 -15.06
N ALA A 113 -53.60 -8.21 -15.49
CA ALA A 113 -54.69 -8.83 -16.26
C ALA A 113 -54.98 -10.25 -15.73
N VAL A 114 -56.27 -10.58 -15.61
CA VAL A 114 -56.81 -11.76 -14.93
C VAL A 114 -56.99 -12.95 -15.89
N GLY A 115 -56.78 -14.18 -15.39
CA GLY A 115 -57.16 -15.45 -16.04
C GLY A 115 -55.97 -16.28 -16.54
N GLN A 116 -56.00 -17.61 -16.56
CA GLN A 116 -57.11 -18.55 -16.30
C GLN A 116 -56.58 -19.94 -15.86
N LYS A 117 -57.35 -20.71 -15.10
CA LYS A 117 -56.96 -22.04 -14.53
C LYS A 117 -56.93 -23.17 -15.58
N ARG A 118 -56.20 -24.28 -15.25
CA ARG A 118 -56.29 -25.72 -15.67
C ARG A 118 -55.00 -26.24 -16.35
N THR A 119 -54.48 -27.48 -16.21
CA THR A 119 -54.74 -28.62 -15.29
C THR A 119 -53.56 -29.63 -15.28
N ARG A 120 -53.45 -30.36 -14.16
CA ARG A 120 -52.60 -31.50 -13.72
C ARG A 120 -52.20 -32.65 -14.71
N ALA A 121 -51.01 -33.23 -14.43
CA ALA A 121 -50.48 -34.59 -14.73
C ALA A 121 -50.15 -34.97 -16.20
N THR A 122 -49.25 -35.93 -16.47
CA THR A 122 -48.60 -36.93 -15.59
C THR A 122 -47.11 -37.06 -15.90
#